data_AF-A0A1F2W300-F1
#
_entry.id   AF-A0A1F2W300-F1
#
_cell.length_a   1.000
_cell.length_b   1.000
_cell.length_c   1.000
_cell.angle_alpha   90.00
_cell.angle_beta   90.00
_cell.angle_gamma   90.00
#
_symmetry.space_group_name_H-M   'P 1'
#
loop_
_entity.id
_entity.type
_entity.pdbx_description
1 polymer ?
#
loop_
_entity_poly.entity_id
_entity_poly.type
_entity_poly.pdbx_seq_one_letter_code
_entity_poly.pdbx_strand_id
1 'polypeptide(L)'
;MANAESEYMGGRKAKLWTYMILMIVLVSGAVIVNFAVRDPELAKKGVESFLGMPRWAFPSIGVLVGLGVYWIGLKIETDWPEAVGAFLIAGSVAAGEFLIGWQKFAFAGMVVVPYAIPILVFVILLMVGIVKSK
;
A
#
# COMPACT_ATOMS: atom_id res chain seq x y z
N MET A 1 -16.77 22.36 17.08
CA MET A 1 -16.38 20.97 16.79
C MET A 1 -15.21 21.06 15.84
N ALA A 2 -13.98 20.88 16.35
CA ALA A 2 -12.81 20.80 15.47
C ALA A 2 -13.04 19.61 14.53
N ASN A 3 -12.98 19.85 13.22
CA ASN A 3 -13.13 18.79 12.25
C ASN A 3 -11.97 17.81 12.46
N ALA A 4 -12.24 16.54 12.70
CA ALA A 4 -11.20 15.51 12.80
C ALA A 4 -10.22 15.58 11.60
N GLU A 5 -10.67 16.07 10.43
CA GLU A 5 -9.84 16.37 9.26
C GLU A 5 -8.81 17.50 9.42
N SER A 6 -9.00 18.48 10.30
CA SER A 6 -8.02 19.55 10.53
C SER A 6 -6.93 19.15 11.51
N GLU A 7 -7.23 18.20 12.39
CA GLU A 7 -6.31 17.69 13.41
C GLU A 7 -5.53 16.48 12.86
N TYR A 8 -6.15 15.65 12.01
CA TYR A 8 -5.58 14.39 11.51
C TYR A 8 -4.75 14.49 10.21
N MET A 9 -4.67 15.65 9.56
CA MET A 9 -3.92 15.79 8.31
C MET A 9 -2.82 16.86 8.38
N GLY A 10 -2.53 17.36 9.58
CA GLY A 10 -1.63 18.49 9.80
C GLY A 10 -1.99 19.76 9.00
N GLY A 11 -1.09 20.74 9.06
CA GLY A 11 -1.25 22.03 8.38
C GLY A 11 -1.42 21.91 6.85
N ARG A 12 -1.85 22.99 6.19
CA ARG A 12 -2.21 23.04 4.75
C ARG A 12 -1.17 22.42 3.79
N LYS A 13 0.12 22.44 4.15
CA LYS A 13 1.21 21.81 3.38
C LYS A 13 1.24 20.28 3.50
N ALA A 14 0.94 19.72 4.66
CA ALA A 14 0.88 18.28 4.90
C ALA A 14 -0.29 17.63 4.14
N LYS A 15 -1.44 18.33 4.07
CA LYS A 15 -2.58 17.96 3.22
C LYS A 15 -2.22 17.85 1.74
N LEU A 16 -1.55 18.86 1.21
CA LEU A 16 -1.11 18.91 -0.20
C LEU A 16 -0.15 17.76 -0.52
N TRP A 17 0.82 17.49 0.36
CA TRP A 17 1.75 16.38 0.20
C TRP A 17 1.06 15.02 0.25
N THR A 18 0.14 14.82 1.19
CA THR A 18 -0.65 13.58 1.31
C THR A 18 -1.46 13.32 0.04
N TYR A 19 -2.16 14.34 -0.48
CA TYR A 19 -2.90 14.19 -1.74
C TYR A 19 -2.00 13.91 -2.94
N MET A 20 -0.83 14.56 -3.00
CA MET A 20 0.13 14.33 -4.07
C MET A 20 0.68 12.89 -4.04
N ILE A 21 0.96 12.36 -2.85
CA ILE A 21 1.38 10.97 -2.67
C ILE A 21 0.25 10.01 -3.03
N LEU A 22 -0.97 10.23 -2.55
CA LEU A 22 -2.12 9.40 -2.89
C LEU A 22 -2.39 9.40 -4.40
N MET A 23 -2.23 10.55 -5.06
CA MET A 23 -2.33 10.66 -6.52
C MET A 23 -1.24 9.84 -7.23
N ILE A 24 0.03 9.98 -6.82
CA ILE A 24 1.14 9.20 -7.39
C ILE A 24 0.87 7.71 -7.19
N VAL A 25 0.45 7.30 -6.00
CA VAL A 25 0.12 5.93 -5.66
C VAL A 25 -1.02 5.40 -6.54
N LEU A 26 -2.09 6.17 -6.70
CA LEU A 26 -3.24 5.79 -7.52
C LEU A 26 -2.83 5.61 -8.99
N VAL A 27 -2.09 6.56 -9.55
CA VAL A 27 -1.60 6.51 -10.93
C VAL A 27 -0.65 5.33 -11.11
N SER A 28 0.30 5.14 -10.19
CA SER A 28 1.27 4.04 -10.22
C SER A 28 0.56 2.69 -10.12
N GLY A 29 -0.39 2.55 -9.20
CA GLY A 29 -1.20 1.35 -9.03
C GLY A 29 -2.02 1.03 -10.28
N ALA A 30 -2.66 2.03 -10.88
CA ALA A 30 -3.40 1.87 -12.13
C ALA A 30 -2.51 1.42 -13.29
N VAL A 31 -1.30 1.99 -13.41
CA VAL A 31 -0.31 1.57 -14.43
C VAL A 31 0.15 0.13 -14.19
N ILE A 32 0.48 -0.23 -12.96
CA ILE A 32 0.93 -1.60 -12.61
C ILE A 32 -0.17 -2.62 -12.88
N VAL A 33 -1.42 -2.34 -12.48
CA VAL A 33 -2.56 -3.22 -12.73
C VAL A 33 -2.81 -3.36 -14.23
N ASN A 34 -2.81 -2.25 -14.98
CA ASN A 34 -2.99 -2.28 -16.43
C ASN A 34 -1.89 -3.10 -17.12
N PHE A 35 -0.63 -2.91 -16.71
CA PHE A 35 0.50 -3.68 -17.20
C PHE A 35 0.40 -5.18 -16.85
N ALA A 36 0.03 -5.51 -15.61
CA ALA A 36 -0.13 -6.90 -15.17
C ALA A 36 -1.28 -7.63 -15.88
N VAL A 37 -2.36 -6.91 -16.24
CA VAL A 37 -3.49 -7.46 -17.00
C VAL A 37 -3.16 -7.63 -18.48
N ARG A 38 -2.42 -6.68 -19.08
CA ARG A 38 -2.06 -6.73 -20.50
C ARG A 38 -0.93 -7.72 -20.80
N ASP A 39 0.11 -7.76 -19.96
CA ASP A 39 1.30 -8.59 -20.18
C ASP A 39 1.74 -9.32 -18.89
N PRO A 40 1.01 -10.38 -18.49
CA PRO A 40 1.30 -11.12 -17.27
C PRO A 40 2.66 -11.84 -17.30
N GLU A 41 3.19 -12.17 -18.49
CA GLU A 41 4.55 -12.73 -18.63
C GLU A 41 5.65 -11.71 -18.35
N LEU A 42 5.50 -10.47 -18.82
CA LEU A 42 6.44 -9.39 -18.52
C LEU A 42 6.39 -8.98 -17.05
N ALA A 43 5.22 -9.04 -16.40
CA ALA A 43 5.13 -8.83 -14.96
C ALA A 43 5.92 -9.89 -14.18
N LYS A 44 5.81 -11.17 -14.57
CA LYS A 44 6.59 -12.27 -13.97
C LYS A 44 8.09 -12.11 -14.23
N LYS A 45 8.47 -11.81 -15.47
CA LYS A 45 9.88 -11.59 -15.86
C LYS A 45 10.45 -10.33 -15.23
N GLY A 46 9.69 -9.27 -15.05
CA GLY A 46 10.14 -8.03 -14.42
C GLY A 46 10.55 -8.24 -12.96
N VAL A 47 9.79 -9.04 -12.22
CA VAL A 47 10.14 -9.45 -10.85
C VAL A 47 11.40 -10.32 -10.82
N GLU A 48 11.52 -11.28 -11.74
CA GLU A 48 12.70 -12.16 -11.85
C GLU A 48 13.94 -11.40 -12.33
N SER A 49 13.77 -10.43 -13.21
CA SER A 49 14.84 -9.69 -13.90
C SER A 49 15.35 -8.49 -13.11
N PHE A 50 14.62 -7.95 -12.14
CA PHE A 50 15.10 -6.79 -11.39
C PHE A 50 16.32 -7.14 -10.53
N LEU A 51 16.37 -8.33 -9.90
CA LEU A 51 17.43 -8.62 -8.92
C LEU A 51 17.88 -10.10 -8.84
N GLY A 52 17.36 -11.03 -9.66
CA GLY A 52 17.64 -12.47 -9.51
C GLY A 52 17.24 -13.02 -8.13
N MET A 53 16.44 -12.26 -7.39
CA MET A 53 16.10 -12.51 -6.00
C MET A 53 14.86 -13.41 -5.89
N PRO A 54 14.72 -14.13 -4.76
CA PRO A 54 13.54 -14.95 -4.52
C PRO A 54 12.26 -14.13 -4.62
N ARG A 55 11.17 -14.70 -5.15
CA ARG A 55 9.89 -13.99 -5.41
C ARG A 55 9.29 -13.32 -4.16
N TRP A 56 9.60 -13.80 -2.96
CA TRP A 56 9.16 -13.24 -1.67
C TRP A 56 9.98 -12.03 -1.20
N ALA A 57 11.12 -11.73 -1.82
CA ALA A 57 12.00 -10.64 -1.41
C ALA A 57 11.33 -9.27 -1.55
N PHE A 58 10.63 -9.02 -2.66
CA PHE A 58 9.92 -7.76 -2.90
C PHE A 58 8.86 -7.44 -1.84
N PRO A 59 7.90 -8.34 -1.54
CA PRO A 59 6.96 -8.14 -0.43
C PRO A 59 7.67 -7.92 0.91
N SER A 60 8.74 -8.67 1.17
CA SER A 60 9.46 -8.58 2.45
C SER A 60 10.14 -7.23 2.63
N ILE A 61 10.80 -6.73 1.58
CA ILE A 61 11.41 -5.39 1.58
C ILE A 61 10.34 -4.32 1.75
N GLY A 62 9.21 -4.43 1.03
CA GLY A 62 8.11 -3.48 1.15
C GLY A 62 7.50 -3.44 2.56
N VAL A 63 7.38 -4.58 3.24
CA VAL A 63 6.98 -4.63 4.67
C VAL A 63 8.03 -3.95 5.56
N LEU A 64 9.31 -4.27 5.39
CA LEU A 64 10.38 -3.71 6.23
C LEU A 64 10.50 -2.19 6.08
N VAL A 65 10.50 -1.71 4.84
CA VAL A 65 10.53 -0.27 4.54
C VAL A 65 9.23 0.38 5.02
N GLY A 66 8.08 -0.23 4.76
CA GLY A 66 6.78 0.27 5.21
C GLY A 66 6.69 0.41 6.73
N LEU A 67 7.16 -0.60 7.48
CA LEU A 67 7.24 -0.55 8.95
C LEU A 67 8.19 0.56 9.43
N GLY A 68 9.35 0.72 8.79
CA GLY A 68 10.30 1.78 9.12
C GLY A 68 9.68 3.17 8.93
N VAL A 69 9.06 3.41 7.77
CA VAL A 69 8.41 4.69 7.45
C VAL A 69 7.19 4.94 8.35
N TYR A 70 6.38 3.91 8.60
CA TYR A 70 5.23 3.98 9.51
C TYR A 70 5.65 4.33 10.94
N TRP A 71 6.68 3.66 11.45
CA TRP A 71 7.19 3.89 12.81
C TRP A 71 7.84 5.26 12.98
N ILE A 72 8.49 5.77 11.94
CA ILE A 72 8.98 7.16 11.92
C ILE A 72 7.79 8.12 11.89
N GLY A 73 6.74 7.82 11.12
CA GLY A 73 5.49 8.58 11.09
C GLY A 73 4.88 8.77 12.46
N LEU A 74 4.75 7.69 13.25
CA LEU A 74 4.24 7.70 14.63
C LEU A 74 5.01 8.61 15.61
N LYS A 75 6.15 9.17 15.20
CA LYS A 75 7.01 10.03 16.03
C LYS A 75 7.11 11.46 15.53
N ILE A 76 6.52 11.78 14.39
CA ILE A 76 6.57 13.12 13.78
C ILE A 76 5.15 13.66 13.76
N GLU A 77 4.94 14.94 14.08
CA GLU A 77 3.62 15.61 14.04
C GLU A 77 2.95 15.61 12.65
N THR A 78 3.63 15.09 11.63
CA THR A 78 3.13 15.06 10.26
C THR A 78 2.76 13.63 9.90
N ASP A 79 1.48 13.38 9.61
CA ASP A 79 0.91 12.03 9.48
C ASP A 79 1.17 11.33 8.12
N TRP A 80 1.72 12.03 7.12
CA TRP A 80 1.96 11.43 5.79
C TRP A 80 2.90 10.21 5.80
N PRO A 81 3.95 10.11 6.64
CA PRO A 81 4.78 8.91 6.69
C PRO A 81 4.01 7.72 7.28
N GLU A 82 3.04 7.93 8.18
CA GLU A 82 2.17 6.85 8.64
C GLU A 82 1.30 6.34 7.50
N ALA A 83 0.66 7.23 6.74
CA ALA A 83 -0.16 6.84 5.61
C ALA A 83 0.65 6.09 4.54
N VAL A 84 1.87 6.56 4.25
CA VAL A 84 2.79 5.91 3.31
C VAL A 84 3.27 4.55 3.83
N GLY A 85 3.68 4.48 5.09
CA GLY A 85 4.13 3.25 5.70
C GLY A 85 3.03 2.19 5.74
N ALA A 86 1.81 2.59 6.14
CA ALA A 86 0.63 1.72 6.10
C ALA A 86 0.33 1.24 4.68
N PHE A 87 0.45 2.13 3.68
CA PHE A 87 0.25 1.78 2.28
C PHE A 87 1.29 0.77 1.78
N LEU A 88 2.57 0.97 2.11
CA LEU A 88 3.65 0.05 1.74
C LEU A 88 3.46 -1.33 2.36
N ILE A 89 3.04 -1.40 3.63
CA ILE A 89 2.73 -2.66 4.31
C ILE A 89 1.55 -3.34 3.62
N ALA A 90 0.45 -2.62 3.39
CA ALA A 90 -0.74 -3.17 2.73
C ALA A 90 -0.46 -3.62 1.28
N GLY A 91 0.27 -2.82 0.50
CA GLY A 91 0.71 -3.18 -0.85
C GLY A 91 1.62 -4.41 -0.87
N SER A 92 2.45 -4.58 0.16
CA SER A 92 3.28 -5.78 0.32
C SER A 92 2.47 -7.01 0.70
N VAL A 93 1.43 -6.86 1.54
CA VAL A 93 0.47 -7.92 1.82
C VAL A 93 -0.27 -8.32 0.55
N ALA A 94 -0.71 -7.36 -0.27
CA ALA A 94 -1.35 -7.63 -1.56
C ALA A 94 -0.40 -8.38 -2.52
N ALA A 95 0.87 -7.99 -2.57
CA ALA A 95 1.87 -8.70 -3.36
C ALA A 95 2.12 -10.13 -2.82
N GLY A 96 2.14 -10.31 -1.49
CA GLY A 96 2.23 -11.61 -0.84
C GLY A 96 1.04 -12.51 -1.17
N GLU A 97 -0.19 -12.00 -1.07
CA GLU A 97 -1.40 -12.74 -1.46
C GLU A 97 -1.39 -13.14 -2.93
N PHE A 98 -0.95 -12.25 -3.82
CA PHE A 98 -0.81 -12.56 -5.24
C PHE A 98 0.18 -13.71 -5.48
N LEU A 99 1.29 -13.76 -4.74
CA LEU A 99 2.27 -14.85 -4.82
C LEU A 99 1.76 -16.17 -4.25
N ILE A 100 0.99 -16.12 -3.16
CA ILE A 100 0.39 -17.30 -2.53
C ILE A 100 -0.74 -17.87 -3.43
N GLY A 101 -1.32 -17.04 -4.30
CA GLY A 101 -2.28 -17.48 -5.31
C GLY A 101 -3.63 -17.85 -4.73
N TRP A 102 -4.09 -17.10 -3.71
CA TRP A 102 -5.41 -17.30 -3.12
C TRP A 102 -6.50 -17.37 -4.20
N GLN A 103 -7.37 -18.38 -4.07
CA GLN A 103 -8.20 -18.84 -5.16
C GLN A 103 -9.06 -17.70 -5.72
N LYS A 104 -8.90 -17.49 -7.03
CA LYS A 104 -9.73 -16.65 -7.88
C LYS A 104 -11.20 -17.02 -7.66
N PHE A 105 -12.00 -16.10 -7.14
CA PHE A 105 -13.45 -16.29 -7.10
C PHE A 105 -14.05 -15.75 -8.40
N ALA A 106 -14.83 -16.57 -9.09
CA ALA A 106 -15.63 -16.12 -10.22
C ALA A 106 -16.94 -15.55 -9.68
N PHE A 107 -17.06 -14.21 -9.64
CA PHE A 107 -18.30 -13.54 -9.30
C PHE A 107 -18.82 -12.82 -10.55
N ALA A 108 -20.02 -13.16 -11.00
CA ALA A 108 -20.65 -12.61 -12.20
C ALA A 108 -19.76 -12.71 -13.47
N GLY A 109 -19.02 -13.82 -13.65
CA GLY A 109 -18.14 -14.05 -14.80
C GLY A 109 -16.80 -13.31 -14.76
N MET A 110 -16.52 -12.53 -13.70
CA MET A 110 -15.24 -11.87 -13.49
C MET A 110 -14.39 -12.66 -12.49
N VAL A 111 -13.12 -12.87 -12.84
CA VAL A 111 -12.11 -13.45 -11.95
C VAL A 111 -11.66 -12.37 -10.98
N VAL A 112 -12.05 -12.49 -9.71
CA VAL A 112 -11.67 -11.56 -8.65
C VAL A 112 -10.67 -12.26 -7.73
N VAL A 113 -9.52 -11.62 -7.52
CA VAL A 113 -8.55 -12.02 -6.50
C VAL A 113 -8.99 -11.38 -5.18
N PRO A 114 -9.09 -12.14 -4.07
CA PRO A 114 -9.56 -11.60 -2.81
C PRO A 114 -8.53 -10.61 -2.23
N TYR A 115 -8.76 -9.30 -2.38
CA TYR A 115 -7.93 -8.22 -1.80
C TYR A 115 -8.45 -7.72 -0.44
N ALA A 116 -9.25 -8.52 0.26
CA ALA A 116 -9.85 -8.10 1.52
C ALA A 116 -8.80 -7.90 2.63
N ILE A 117 -7.77 -8.75 2.71
CA ILE A 117 -6.75 -8.68 3.77
C ILE A 117 -5.88 -7.43 3.63
N PRO A 118 -5.34 -7.06 2.44
CA PRO A 118 -4.58 -5.82 2.26
C PRO A 118 -5.38 -4.58 2.66
N ILE A 119 -6.66 -4.53 2.29
CA ILE A 119 -7.55 -3.42 2.64
C ILE A 119 -7.73 -3.36 4.16
N LEU A 120 -8.00 -4.50 4.80
CA LEU A 120 -8.13 -4.58 6.26
C LEU A 120 -6.84 -4.15 6.97
N VAL A 121 -5.69 -4.62 6.51
CA VAL A 121 -4.37 -4.23 7.06
C VAL A 121 -4.17 -2.72 6.94
N PHE A 122 -4.46 -2.14 5.78
CA PHE A 122 -4.35 -0.70 5.57
C PHE A 122 -5.25 0.09 6.53
N VAL A 123 -6.52 -0.30 6.63
CA VAL A 123 -7.52 0.37 7.49
C VAL A 123 -7.14 0.26 8.97
N ILE A 124 -6.69 -0.92 9.42
CA ILE A 124 -6.24 -1.12 10.81
C ILE A 124 -5.01 -0.26 11.11
N LEU A 125 -4.03 -0.21 10.21
CA LEU A 125 -2.83 0.61 10.42
C LEU A 125 -3.16 2.11 10.40
N LEU A 126 -4.08 2.56 9.56
CA LEU A 126 -4.56 3.94 9.64
C LEU A 126 -5.28 4.20 10.96
N MET A 127 -6.16 3.31 11.42
CA MET A 127 -6.82 3.47 12.73
C MET A 127 -5.82 3.51 13.89
N VAL A 128 -4.78 2.68 13.85
CA VAL A 128 -3.70 2.71 14.85
C VAL A 128 -2.92 4.03 14.78
N GLY A 129 -2.69 4.56 13.58
CA GLY A 129 -2.09 5.87 13.36
C GLY A 129 -2.93 6.98 13.99
N ILE A 130 -4.23 7.02 13.70
CA ILE A 130 -5.21 7.94 14.32
C ILE A 130 -5.12 7.94 15.85
N VAL A 131 -5.02 6.76 16.46
CA VAL A 131 -5.03 6.65 17.92
C VAL A 131 -3.68 6.97 18.55
N LYS A 132 -2.57 6.77 17.83
CA LYS A 132 -1.21 6.85 18.39
C LYS A 132 -0.38 8.03 17.91
N SER A 133 -0.77 8.70 16.84
CA SER A 133 -0.16 9.94 16.39
C SER A 133 -0.32 11.00 17.50
N LYS A 134 0.76 11.71 17.80
CA LYS A 134 0.89 12.63 18.95
C LYS A 134 1.13 14.05 18.51
#